data_AF-A0A511FK09-F1
#
_entry.id   AF-A0A511FK09-F1
#
_cell.length_a   1.000
_cell.length_b   1.000
_cell.length_c   1.000
_cell.angle_alpha   90.00
_cell.angle_beta   90.00
_cell.angle_gamma   90.00
#
_symmetry.space_group_name_H-M   'P 1'
#
loop_
_entity.id
_entity.type
_entity.pdbx_description
1 polymer ?
#
loop_
_entity_poly.entity_id
_entity_poly.type
_entity_poly.pdbx_seq_one_letter_code
_entity_poly.pdbx_strand_id
1 'polypeptide(L)'
;MFRVVASGSLLGFSVNQSIAGNRAKEARRTLMKRLPFVAVVLTMAGLLPFLFGACCIVFFSSGVPVPNLLMAFVFYGAVTLSFWGAVQWGLALDPSPSIITAGADRMDVFRLLLGVVPALAGWLAAYLAFAWQPVAGVAALAVAVPILALVEREGWRRGALPSGYMGLRWIATAVMECCLVVVLLARAF
;
A
#
# COMPACT_ATOMS: atom_id res chain seq x y z
N MET A 1 4.02 -65.26 36.80
CA MET A 1 3.62 -64.97 35.40
C MET A 1 3.30 -63.48 35.34
N PHE A 2 4.30 -62.64 35.02
CA PHE A 2 4.18 -61.18 34.99
C PHE A 2 3.47 -60.74 33.71
N ARG A 3 2.44 -59.88 33.82
CA ARG A 3 1.90 -59.12 32.69
C ARG A 3 2.01 -57.63 33.02
N VAL A 4 2.98 -56.99 32.39
CA VAL A 4 3.33 -55.57 32.55
C VAL A 4 2.36 -54.71 31.74
N VAL A 5 1.85 -53.68 32.40
CA VAL A 5 1.05 -52.58 31.88
C VAL A 5 1.92 -51.68 30.98
N ALA A 6 1.53 -51.46 29.73
CA ALA A 6 2.12 -50.41 28.87
C ALA A 6 1.14 -49.98 27.76
N SER A 7 0.04 -49.31 28.12
CA SER A 7 -0.95 -48.80 27.14
C SER A 7 -1.24 -47.29 27.26
N GLY A 8 -0.45 -46.54 28.04
CA GLY A 8 -0.67 -45.11 28.28
C GLY A 8 0.25 -44.15 27.52
N SER A 9 1.53 -44.49 27.34
CA SER A 9 2.54 -43.54 26.83
C SER A 9 2.55 -43.35 25.31
N LEU A 10 2.18 -44.37 24.53
CA LEU A 10 2.24 -44.30 23.06
C LEU A 10 1.14 -43.40 22.46
N LEU A 11 -0.05 -43.38 23.08
CA LEU A 11 -1.16 -42.51 22.67
C LEU A 11 -0.84 -41.03 22.95
N GLY A 12 -0.23 -40.73 24.09
CA GLY A 12 0.20 -39.36 24.43
C GLY A 12 1.24 -38.79 23.46
N PHE A 13 2.19 -39.61 23.01
CA PHE A 13 3.23 -39.17 22.07
C PHE A 13 2.69 -38.92 20.65
N SER A 14 1.77 -39.77 20.19
CA SER A 14 1.10 -39.62 18.88
C SER A 14 0.21 -38.38 18.81
N VAL A 15 -0.57 -38.12 19.87
CA VAL A 15 -1.42 -36.92 19.98
C VAL A 15 -0.57 -35.65 20.00
N ASN A 16 0.57 -35.65 20.71
CA ASN A 16 1.44 -34.47 20.79
C ASN A 16 2.13 -34.14 19.45
N GLN A 17 2.56 -35.17 18.70
CA GLN A 17 3.10 -35.03 17.33
C GLN A 17 2.04 -34.48 16.35
N SER A 18 0.80 -34.94 16.46
CA SER A 18 -0.34 -34.46 15.65
C SER A 18 -0.66 -32.98 15.93
N ILE A 19 -0.71 -32.59 17.22
CA ILE A 19 -0.95 -31.20 17.62
C ILE A 19 0.21 -30.31 17.18
N ALA A 20 1.46 -30.75 17.34
CA ALA A 20 2.63 -30.01 16.89
C ALA A 20 2.64 -29.86 15.35
N GLY A 21 2.28 -30.90 14.60
CA GLY A 21 2.17 -30.88 13.15
C GLY A 21 1.05 -29.96 12.64
N ASN A 22 -0.11 -29.97 13.30
CA ASN A 22 -1.21 -29.04 12.98
C ASN A 22 -0.86 -27.60 13.34
N ARG A 23 -0.21 -27.35 14.48
CA ARG A 23 0.29 -26.02 14.84
C ARG A 23 1.37 -25.54 13.88
N ALA A 24 2.27 -26.41 13.41
CA ALA A 24 3.26 -26.06 12.40
C ALA A 24 2.63 -25.78 11.02
N LYS A 25 1.57 -26.52 10.64
CA LYS A 25 0.78 -26.24 9.43
C LYS A 25 -0.03 -24.95 9.57
N GLU A 26 -0.65 -24.68 10.71
CA GLU A 26 -1.38 -23.44 10.99
C GLU A 26 -0.45 -22.25 11.07
N ALA A 27 0.71 -22.40 11.73
CA ALA A 27 1.80 -21.42 11.73
C ALA A 27 2.29 -21.17 10.31
N ARG A 28 2.51 -22.21 9.49
CA ARG A 28 2.89 -22.06 8.07
C ARG A 28 1.77 -21.42 7.22
N ARG A 29 0.50 -21.70 7.52
CA ARG A 29 -0.67 -21.14 6.82
C ARG A 29 -0.92 -19.68 7.20
N THR A 30 -0.64 -19.30 8.44
CA THR A 30 -0.62 -17.90 8.91
C THR A 30 0.62 -17.15 8.42
N LEU A 31 1.78 -17.81 8.34
CA LEU A 31 3.00 -17.25 7.75
C LEU A 31 2.83 -16.99 6.24
N MET A 32 2.05 -17.83 5.55
CA MET A 32 1.62 -17.63 4.17
C MET A 32 0.28 -16.88 4.08
N LYS A 33 0.09 -15.80 4.85
CA LYS A 33 -0.90 -14.77 4.52
C LYS A 33 -0.49 -14.12 3.19
N ARG A 34 -0.77 -14.81 2.09
CA ARG A 34 -0.76 -14.28 0.73
C ARG A 34 -1.70 -13.08 0.73
N LEU A 35 -1.29 -11.99 0.07
CA LEU A 35 -2.20 -10.87 -0.15
C LEU A 35 -3.51 -11.38 -0.76
N PRO A 36 -4.67 -10.95 -0.23
CA PRO A 36 -5.94 -11.34 -0.81
C PRO A 36 -5.93 -10.93 -2.28
N PHE A 37 -6.26 -11.86 -3.17
CA PHE A 37 -6.27 -11.62 -4.62
C PHE A 37 -7.07 -10.35 -4.98
N VAL A 38 -8.16 -10.11 -4.26
CA VAL A 38 -8.98 -8.89 -4.38
C VAL A 38 -8.17 -7.61 -4.22
N ALA A 39 -7.22 -7.54 -3.27
CA ALA A 39 -6.40 -6.35 -3.07
C ALA A 39 -5.45 -6.09 -4.25
N VAL A 40 -4.94 -7.16 -4.88
CA VAL A 40 -4.12 -7.05 -6.10
C VAL A 40 -4.97 -6.49 -7.24
N VAL A 41 -6.15 -7.06 -7.46
CA VAL A 41 -7.06 -6.62 -8.53
C VAL A 41 -7.50 -5.17 -8.32
N LEU A 42 -7.88 -4.79 -7.09
CA LEU A 42 -8.27 -3.41 -6.79
C LEU A 42 -7.13 -2.42 -7.00
N THR A 43 -5.91 -2.78 -6.61
CA THR A 43 -4.73 -1.91 -6.80
C THR A 43 -4.46 -1.71 -8.29
N MET A 44 -4.54 -2.77 -9.08
CA MET A 44 -4.37 -2.69 -10.54
C MET A 44 -5.50 -1.92 -11.22
N ALA A 45 -6.75 -2.12 -10.79
CA ALA A 45 -7.90 -1.38 -11.29
C ALA A 45 -7.80 0.11 -10.96
N GLY A 46 -7.25 0.47 -9.80
CA GLY A 46 -6.96 1.86 -9.43
C GLY A 46 -5.91 2.56 -10.29
N LEU A 47 -5.14 1.83 -11.11
CA LEU A 47 -4.23 2.45 -12.08
C LEU A 47 -4.92 2.84 -13.39
N LEU A 48 -6.11 2.28 -13.68
CA LEU A 48 -6.84 2.55 -14.92
C LEU A 48 -7.14 4.04 -15.12
N PRO A 49 -7.60 4.81 -14.11
CA PRO A 49 -7.90 6.23 -14.32
C PRO A 49 -6.65 7.07 -14.57
N PHE A 50 -5.47 6.67 -14.06
CA PHE A 50 -4.21 7.32 -14.42
C PHE A 50 -3.83 7.05 -15.86
N LEU A 51 -3.90 5.80 -16.30
CA LEU A 51 -3.58 5.43 -17.69
C LEU A 51 -4.53 6.11 -18.67
N PHE A 52 -5.83 6.06 -18.40
CA PHE A 52 -6.84 6.71 -19.22
C PHE A 52 -6.67 8.23 -19.24
N GLY A 53 -6.49 8.85 -18.06
CA GLY A 53 -6.28 10.28 -17.94
C GLY A 53 -5.02 10.75 -18.67
N ALA A 54 -3.90 10.05 -18.51
CA ALA A 54 -2.65 10.36 -19.21
C ALA A 54 -2.80 10.23 -20.73
N CYS A 55 -3.38 9.13 -21.23
CA CYS A 55 -3.66 8.96 -22.66
C CYS A 55 -4.55 10.08 -23.18
N CYS A 56 -5.65 10.41 -22.50
CA CYS A 56 -6.53 11.48 -22.95
C CYS A 56 -5.82 12.84 -22.98
N ILE A 57 -5.00 13.15 -21.97
CA ILE A 57 -4.23 14.38 -21.90
C ILE A 57 -3.22 14.49 -23.06
N VAL A 58 -2.57 13.39 -23.42
CA VAL A 58 -1.59 13.35 -24.52
C VAL A 58 -2.27 13.44 -25.90
N PHE A 59 -3.33 12.67 -26.13
CA PHE A 59 -3.94 12.55 -27.46
C PHE A 59 -4.96 13.63 -27.81
N PHE A 60 -5.68 14.21 -26.85
CA PHE A 60 -6.73 15.22 -27.13
C PHE A 60 -6.21 16.67 -27.18
N SER A 61 -4.91 16.88 -27.39
CA SER A 61 -4.27 18.20 -27.29
C SER A 61 -4.60 19.20 -28.43
N SER A 62 -5.42 18.84 -29.42
CA SER A 62 -5.53 19.55 -30.70
C SER A 62 -6.84 20.30 -31.00
N GLY A 63 -7.73 20.56 -30.03
CA GLY A 63 -8.84 21.49 -30.32
C GLY A 63 -10.02 21.56 -29.35
N VAL A 64 -10.05 20.73 -28.31
CA VAL A 64 -11.09 20.83 -27.28
C VAL A 64 -10.49 21.57 -26.09
N PRO A 65 -11.10 22.65 -25.58
CA PRO A 65 -10.68 23.20 -24.31
C PRO A 65 -10.94 22.13 -23.26
N VAL A 66 -9.86 21.51 -22.77
CA VAL A 66 -9.93 20.52 -21.69
C VAL A 66 -9.44 21.08 -20.32
N PRO A 67 -9.94 22.23 -19.81
CA PRO A 67 -9.59 22.72 -18.48
C PRO A 67 -9.78 21.70 -17.35
N ASN A 68 -10.68 20.73 -17.54
CA ASN A 68 -11.10 19.84 -16.46
C ASN A 68 -10.34 18.51 -16.40
N LEU A 69 -9.68 18.04 -17.47
CA LEU A 69 -9.02 16.72 -17.43
C LEU A 69 -7.76 16.74 -16.56
N LEU A 70 -6.93 17.79 -16.67
CA LEU A 70 -5.76 17.93 -15.80
C LEU A 70 -6.18 18.04 -14.33
N MET A 71 -7.24 18.82 -14.07
CA MET A 71 -7.78 18.96 -12.72
C MET A 71 -8.32 17.62 -12.17
N ALA A 72 -9.08 16.89 -12.98
CA ALA A 72 -9.59 15.56 -12.61
C ALA A 72 -8.45 14.56 -12.35
N PHE A 73 -7.38 14.63 -13.16
CA PHE A 73 -6.19 13.80 -12.98
C PHE A 73 -5.47 14.08 -11.65
N VAL A 74 -5.30 15.37 -11.30
CA VAL A 74 -4.72 15.76 -10.01
C VAL A 74 -5.61 15.36 -8.84
N PHE A 75 -6.93 15.57 -8.93
CA PHE A 75 -7.87 15.14 -7.89
C PHE A 75 -7.84 13.62 -7.69
N TYR A 76 -7.74 12.84 -8.77
CA TYR A 76 -7.59 11.39 -8.65
C TYR A 76 -6.27 11.01 -7.97
N GLY A 77 -5.18 11.74 -8.26
CA GLY A 77 -3.92 11.69 -7.51
C GLY A 77 -4.09 11.89 -6.01
N ALA A 78 -4.79 12.96 -5.62
CA ALA A 78 -5.04 13.29 -4.24
C ALA A 78 -5.88 12.23 -3.50
N VAL A 79 -6.93 11.71 -4.17
CA VAL A 79 -7.75 10.62 -3.64
C VAL A 79 -6.93 9.35 -3.44
N THR A 80 -6.08 9.01 -4.40
CA THR A 80 -5.20 7.83 -4.32
C THR A 80 -4.23 7.93 -3.15
N LEU A 81 -3.58 9.08 -2.97
CA LEU A 81 -2.68 9.32 -1.83
C LEU A 81 -3.44 9.27 -0.49
N SER A 82 -4.66 9.80 -0.44
CA SER A 82 -5.49 9.74 0.77
C SER A 82 -5.88 8.31 1.12
N PHE A 83 -6.26 7.50 0.12
CA PHE A 83 -6.56 6.08 0.30
C PHE A 83 -5.34 5.32 0.82
N TRP A 84 -4.16 5.59 0.27
CA TRP A 84 -2.89 5.04 0.75
C TRP A 84 -2.59 5.39 2.20
N GLY A 85 -2.81 6.64 2.58
CA GLY A 85 -2.74 7.07 3.97
C GLY A 85 -3.70 6.30 4.88
N ALA A 86 -4.96 6.15 4.47
CA ALA A 86 -5.97 5.40 5.21
C ALA A 86 -5.62 3.92 5.39
N VAL A 87 -4.96 3.28 4.41
CA VAL A 87 -4.45 1.90 4.55
C VAL A 87 -3.43 1.80 5.69
N GLN A 88 -2.58 2.80 5.89
CA GLN A 88 -1.64 2.82 7.02
C GLN A 88 -2.35 2.93 8.37
N TRP A 89 -3.44 3.70 8.46
CA TRP A 89 -4.28 3.73 9.66
C TRP A 89 -4.90 2.37 9.95
N GLY A 90 -5.42 1.68 8.92
CA GLY A 90 -5.98 0.32 9.07
C GLY A 90 -4.96 -0.69 9.58
N LEU A 91 -3.69 -0.56 9.18
CA LEU A 91 -2.60 -1.43 9.65
C LEU A 91 -2.05 -1.05 11.03
N ALA A 92 -2.17 0.21 11.44
CA ALA A 92 -1.77 0.68 12.77
C ALA A 92 -2.80 0.30 13.84
N LEU A 93 -4.08 0.20 13.47
CA LEU A 93 -5.18 -0.16 14.37
C LEU A 93 -5.43 -1.69 14.46
N ASP A 94 -4.72 -2.52 13.68
CA ASP A 94 -4.89 -3.98 13.70
C ASP A 94 -4.35 -4.55 15.03
N PRO A 95 -5.19 -5.18 15.90
CA PRO A 95 -4.80 -5.61 17.25
C PRO A 95 -3.87 -6.83 17.33
N SER A 96 -3.07 -7.12 16.30
CA SER A 96 -2.32 -8.38 16.25
C SER A 96 -1.32 -8.52 17.43
N PRO A 97 -1.43 -9.58 18.25
CA PRO A 97 -0.72 -9.69 19.51
C PRO A 97 0.62 -10.40 19.28
N SER A 98 1.72 -9.66 19.14
CA SER A 98 3.02 -10.28 19.34
C SER A 98 4.09 -9.26 19.70
N ILE A 99 4.50 -9.34 20.96
CA ILE A 99 5.72 -8.77 21.55
C ILE A 99 5.60 -7.28 21.87
N ILE A 100 5.01 -7.02 23.04
CA ILE A 100 5.23 -5.82 23.84
C ILE A 100 6.73 -5.74 24.13
N THR A 101 7.48 -5.13 23.21
CA THR A 101 8.76 -4.51 23.50
C THR A 101 8.45 -3.03 23.71
N ALA A 102 8.97 -2.45 24.79
CA ALA A 102 8.66 -1.10 25.28
C ALA A 102 9.02 0.07 24.31
N GLY A 103 9.20 -0.20 23.02
CA GLY A 103 9.34 0.78 21.93
C GLY A 103 8.17 0.81 20.93
N ALA A 104 7.13 -0.03 21.09
CA ALA A 104 5.97 -0.12 20.20
C ALA A 104 5.18 1.20 20.08
N ASP A 105 5.09 1.96 21.18
CA ASP A 105 4.29 3.19 21.29
C ASP A 105 4.71 4.29 20.29
N ARG A 106 6.02 4.41 20.01
CA ARG A 106 6.53 5.38 19.03
C ARG A 106 6.34 4.92 17.59
N MET A 107 6.34 3.61 17.35
CA MET A 107 6.13 3.04 16.01
C MET A 107 4.68 3.21 15.55
N ASP A 108 3.72 3.09 16.47
CA ASP A 108 2.30 3.28 16.15
C ASP A 108 1.98 4.76 15.86
N VAL A 109 2.56 5.70 16.62
CA VAL A 109 2.45 7.14 16.33
C VAL A 109 3.07 7.51 14.99
N PHE A 110 4.25 6.96 14.65
CA PHE A 110 4.87 7.23 13.36
C PHE A 110 4.04 6.70 12.18
N ARG A 111 3.38 5.55 12.34
CA ARG A 111 2.46 4.99 11.34
C ARG A 111 1.19 5.84 11.18
N LEU A 112 0.64 6.34 12.28
CA LEU A 112 -0.50 7.27 12.26
C LEU A 112 -0.15 8.57 11.53
N LEU A 113 1.02 9.13 11.82
CA LEU A 113 1.54 10.31 11.11
C LEU A 113 1.74 10.02 9.61
N LEU A 114 2.30 8.85 9.28
CA LEU A 114 2.46 8.42 7.89
C LEU A 114 1.15 8.15 7.16
N GLY A 115 0.04 8.00 7.88
CA GLY A 115 -1.28 7.96 7.27
C GLY A 115 -1.84 9.33 6.92
N VAL A 116 -1.45 10.39 7.64
CA VAL A 116 -1.93 11.77 7.41
C VAL A 116 -1.09 12.48 6.36
N VAL A 117 0.23 12.27 6.35
CA VAL A 117 1.16 12.94 5.42
C VAL A 117 0.76 12.75 3.93
N PRO A 118 0.40 11.54 3.46
CA PRO A 118 -0.07 11.33 2.08
C PRO A 118 -1.33 12.13 1.73
N ALA A 119 -2.30 12.17 2.64
CA ALA A 119 -3.55 12.90 2.42
C ALA A 119 -3.30 14.42 2.32
N LEU A 120 -2.44 14.97 3.19
CA LEU A 120 -2.05 16.38 3.15
C LEU A 120 -1.26 16.71 1.88
N ALA A 121 -0.36 15.82 1.45
CA ALA A 121 0.39 16.00 0.21
C ALA A 121 -0.53 16.01 -1.02
N GLY A 122 -1.51 15.10 -1.07
CA GLY A 122 -2.53 15.07 -2.11
C GLY A 122 -3.39 16.33 -2.12
N TRP A 123 -3.84 16.79 -0.94
CA TRP A 123 -4.59 18.04 -0.81
C TRP A 123 -3.78 19.25 -1.28
N LEU A 124 -2.51 19.36 -0.88
CA LEU A 124 -1.64 20.45 -1.30
C LEU A 124 -1.45 20.46 -2.82
N ALA A 125 -1.28 19.28 -3.44
CA ALA A 125 -1.19 19.18 -4.90
C ALA A 125 -2.48 19.62 -5.61
N ALA A 126 -3.64 19.23 -5.09
CA ALA A 126 -4.93 19.69 -5.61
C ALA A 126 -5.12 21.21 -5.42
N TYR A 127 -4.70 21.74 -4.28
CA TYR A 127 -4.72 23.18 -4.02
C TYR A 127 -3.81 23.93 -4.99
N LEU A 128 -2.59 23.46 -5.25
CA LEU A 128 -1.68 24.05 -6.23
C LEU A 128 -2.25 24.01 -7.66
N ALA A 129 -2.92 22.91 -8.03
CA ALA A 129 -3.62 22.82 -9.31
C ALA A 129 -4.74 23.85 -9.45
N PHE A 130 -5.50 24.08 -8.37
CA PHE A 130 -6.64 24.99 -8.36
C PHE A 130 -6.23 26.47 -8.25
N ALA A 131 -5.32 26.80 -7.32
CA ALA A 131 -4.96 28.17 -6.98
C ALA A 131 -3.94 28.78 -7.95
N TRP A 132 -3.09 27.96 -8.57
CA TRP A 132 -2.02 28.42 -9.46
C TRP A 132 -2.23 27.93 -10.89
N GLN A 133 -1.82 26.70 -11.18
CA GLN A 133 -1.91 26.09 -12.51
C GLN A 133 -2.03 24.56 -12.36
N PRO A 134 -2.86 23.88 -13.17
CA PRO A 134 -3.04 22.43 -13.07
C PRO A 134 -1.73 21.64 -13.20
N VAL A 135 -0.79 22.12 -14.02
CA VAL A 135 0.55 21.50 -14.19
C VAL A 135 1.36 21.53 -12.90
N ALA A 136 1.22 22.58 -12.08
CA ALA A 136 1.91 22.67 -10.78
C ALA A 136 1.42 21.58 -9.82
N GLY A 137 0.13 21.24 -9.83
CA GLY A 137 -0.40 20.12 -9.05
C GLY A 137 0.11 18.76 -9.53
N VAL A 138 0.24 18.56 -10.85
CA VAL A 138 0.86 17.34 -11.41
C VAL A 138 2.33 17.24 -10.97
N ALA A 139 3.08 18.35 -11.01
CA ALA A 139 4.48 18.39 -10.57
C ALA A 139 4.60 18.09 -9.07
N ALA A 140 3.70 18.64 -8.25
CA ALA A 140 3.65 18.35 -6.83
C ALA A 140 3.38 16.86 -6.55
N LEU A 141 2.46 16.23 -7.30
CA LEU A 141 2.21 14.79 -7.19
C LEU A 141 3.43 13.95 -7.61
N ALA A 142 4.11 14.32 -8.71
CA ALA A 142 5.32 13.64 -9.18
C ALA A 142 6.46 13.71 -8.14
N VAL A 143 6.52 14.74 -7.31
CA VAL A 143 7.48 14.81 -6.20
C VAL A 143 6.99 14.05 -4.97
N ALA A 144 5.70 14.17 -4.63
CA ALA A 144 5.15 13.56 -3.42
C ALA A 144 5.12 12.02 -3.47
N VAL A 145 4.75 11.43 -4.60
CA VAL A 145 4.64 9.97 -4.79
C VAL A 145 5.95 9.23 -4.48
N PRO A 146 7.11 9.58 -5.08
CA PRO A 146 8.36 8.88 -4.82
C PRO A 146 8.86 9.11 -3.40
N ILE A 147 8.69 10.31 -2.84
CA ILE A 147 9.06 10.59 -1.44
C ILE A 147 8.28 9.67 -0.50
N LEU A 148 6.95 9.60 -0.65
CA LEU A 148 6.10 8.74 0.16
C LEU A 148 6.44 7.26 0.00
N ALA A 149 6.73 6.81 -1.23
CA ALA A 149 7.16 5.44 -1.50
C ALA A 149 8.49 5.08 -0.81
N LEU A 150 9.44 6.02 -0.75
CA LEU A 150 10.70 5.84 -0.04
C LEU A 150 10.51 5.77 1.48
N VAL A 151 9.65 6.61 2.04
CA VAL A 151 9.35 6.58 3.48
C VAL A 151 8.65 5.27 3.86
N GLU A 152 7.73 4.79 3.03
CA GLU A 152 7.10 3.48 3.24
C GLU A 152 8.08 2.31 3.12
N ARG A 153 9.08 2.41 2.24
CA ARG A 153 10.15 1.41 2.12
C ARG A 153 10.94 1.29 3.41
N GLU A 154 11.23 2.41 4.05
CA GLU A 154 11.91 2.43 5.35
C GLU A 154 11.04 1.81 6.45
N GLY A 155 9.74 2.07 6.43
CA GLY A 155 8.76 1.39 7.29
C GLY A 155 8.68 -0.13 7.06
N TRP A 156 8.80 -0.58 5.80
CA TRP A 156 8.81 -2.00 5.45
C TRP A 156 10.08 -2.71 5.94
N ARG A 157 11.26 -2.09 5.79
CA ARG A 157 12.55 -2.65 6.24
C ARG A 157 12.57 -3.00 7.73
N ARG A 158 11.69 -2.38 8.52
CA ARG A 158 11.54 -2.62 9.96
C ARG A 158 10.60 -3.80 10.30
N GLY A 159 10.19 -4.59 9.30
CA GLY A 159 9.51 -5.88 9.50
C GLY A 159 7.98 -5.81 9.61
N ALA A 160 7.37 -4.68 9.27
CA ALA A 160 6.00 -4.36 9.69
C ALA A 160 4.89 -4.68 8.63
N LEU A 161 5.22 -5.33 7.51
CA LEU A 161 4.28 -5.59 6.40
C LEU A 161 4.38 -7.01 5.83
N PRO A 162 3.26 -7.61 5.37
CA PRO A 162 3.25 -8.95 4.76
C PRO A 162 4.16 -9.06 3.54
N SER A 163 4.82 -10.20 3.39
CA SER A 163 5.66 -10.49 2.22
C SER A 163 4.84 -10.37 0.91
N GLY A 164 5.28 -9.48 0.01
CA GLY A 164 4.64 -9.20 -1.28
C GLY A 164 3.90 -7.86 -1.39
N TYR A 165 3.55 -7.20 -0.28
CA TYR A 165 2.78 -5.94 -0.33
C TYR A 165 3.57 -4.82 -0.99
N MET A 166 4.84 -4.69 -0.62
CA MET A 166 5.68 -3.67 -1.20
C MET A 166 5.98 -3.92 -2.67
N GLY A 167 6.03 -5.19 -3.12
CA GLY A 167 6.23 -5.49 -4.54
C GLY A 167 5.10 -4.94 -5.40
N LEU A 168 3.85 -5.21 -5.00
CA LEU A 168 2.67 -4.65 -5.65
C LEU A 168 2.66 -3.11 -5.59
N ARG A 169 3.04 -2.55 -4.45
CA ARG A 169 3.08 -1.10 -4.24
C ARG A 169 4.10 -0.40 -5.12
N TRP A 170 5.29 -0.98 -5.29
CA TRP A 170 6.33 -0.48 -6.20
C TRP A 170 5.88 -0.48 -7.66
N ILE A 171 5.14 -1.51 -8.09
CA ILE A 171 4.57 -1.54 -9.44
C ILE A 171 3.55 -0.42 -9.60
N ALA A 172 2.65 -0.24 -8.64
CA ALA A 172 1.64 0.80 -8.67
C ALA A 172 2.25 2.21 -8.66
N THR A 173 3.26 2.46 -7.82
CA THR A 173 3.95 3.76 -7.77
C THR A 173 4.74 4.01 -9.05
N ALA A 174 5.44 3.02 -9.61
CA ALA A 174 6.16 3.18 -10.86
C ALA A 174 5.23 3.52 -12.04
N VAL A 175 4.07 2.85 -12.14
CA VAL A 175 3.07 3.15 -13.18
C VAL A 175 2.49 4.55 -12.99
N MET A 176 2.11 4.91 -11.76
CA MET A 176 1.60 6.24 -11.44
C MET A 176 2.63 7.33 -11.78
N GLU A 177 3.90 7.14 -11.42
CA GLU A 177 5.00 8.05 -11.69
C GLU A 177 5.23 8.24 -13.20
N CYS A 178 5.26 7.14 -13.96
CA CYS A 178 5.36 7.20 -15.42
C CYS A 178 4.23 8.03 -16.04
N CYS A 179 2.98 7.83 -15.58
CA CYS A 179 1.84 8.62 -16.05
C CYS A 179 1.99 10.11 -15.71
N LEU A 180 2.43 10.44 -14.50
CA LEU A 180 2.66 11.82 -14.06
C LEU A 180 3.74 12.51 -14.90
N VAL A 181 4.87 11.84 -15.13
CA VAL A 181 5.99 12.36 -15.94
C VAL A 181 5.56 12.55 -17.39
N VAL A 182 4.84 11.60 -17.99
CA VAL A 182 4.33 11.74 -19.37
C VAL A 182 3.40 12.93 -19.49
N VAL A 183 2.48 13.12 -18.54
CA VAL A 183 1.57 14.27 -18.51
C VAL A 183 2.33 15.59 -18.35
N LEU A 184 3.35 15.63 -17.50
CA LEU A 184 4.21 16.81 -17.34
C LEU A 184 4.93 17.16 -18.63
N LEU A 185 5.57 16.18 -19.27
CA LEU A 185 6.29 16.40 -20.53
C LEU A 185 5.33 16.85 -21.64
N ALA A 186 4.16 16.23 -21.77
CA ALA A 186 3.18 16.59 -22.80
C ALA A 186 2.54 17.98 -22.62
N ARG A 187 2.70 18.62 -21.46
CA ARG A 187 2.11 19.94 -21.16
C ARG A 187 3.14 21.01 -20.82
N ALA A 188 4.40 20.62 -20.61
CA ALA A 188 5.52 21.54 -20.45
C ALA A 188 6.14 21.99 -21.79
N PHE A 189 5.93 21.20 -22.85
CA PHE A 189 6.35 21.47 -24.23
C PHE A 189 5.11 21.63 -25.13
#